data_AF-A0A2V8TDY3-F1
#
_entry.id   AF-A0A2V8TDY3-F1
#
_cell.length_a   1.000
_cell.length_b   1.000
_cell.length_c   1.000
_cell.angle_alpha   90.00
_cell.angle_beta   90.00
_cell.angle_gamma   90.00
#
_symmetry.space_group_name_H-M   'P 1'
#
loop_
_entity.id
_entity.type
_entity.pdbx_description
1 polymer ?
#
loop_
_entity_poly.entity_id
_entity_poly.type
_entity_poly.pdbx_seq_one_letter_code
_entity_poly.pdbx_strand_id
1 'polypeptide(L)'
;MRLKHLRIYALPDGKEYVADVFDGGGYGLVPYSIWNFQRLTTYRVNRDGQLINDRGPARWRVEHLRDTGREAQYPSPGPLA
;
A
#
# COMPACT_ATOMS: atom_id res chain seq x y z
N MET A 1 -14.28 2.51 -3.42
CA MET A 1 -13.13 3.45 -3.53
C MET A 1 -12.10 2.86 -4.48
N ARG A 2 -11.48 3.66 -5.36
CA ARG A 2 -10.40 3.21 -6.26
C ARG A 2 -9.07 3.77 -5.77
N LEU A 3 -8.09 2.91 -5.52
CA LEU A 3 -6.74 3.33 -5.15
C LEU A 3 -6.03 3.94 -6.36
N LYS A 4 -5.15 4.89 -6.09
CA LYS A 4 -4.25 5.52 -7.06
C LYS A 4 -2.84 5.03 -6.82
N HIS A 5 -2.12 4.75 -7.90
CA HIS A 5 -0.73 4.31 -7.83
C HIS A 5 0.15 5.34 -7.10
N LEU A 6 1.01 4.85 -6.21
CA LEU A 6 1.91 5.60 -5.33
C LEU A 6 1.24 6.55 -4.33
N ARG A 7 -0.09 6.56 -4.25
CA ARG A 7 -0.80 7.38 -3.28
C ARG A 7 -0.64 6.79 -1.88
N ILE A 8 -0.46 7.67 -0.88
CA ILE A 8 -0.34 7.28 0.52
C ILE A 8 -1.71 7.33 1.19
N TYR A 9 -2.08 6.23 1.82
CA TYR A 9 -3.34 6.06 2.55
C TYR A 9 -3.09 5.69 4.01
N ALA A 10 -3.93 6.18 4.91
CA ALA A 10 -3.91 5.81 6.32
C ALA A 10 -5.04 4.84 6.67
N LEU A 11 -4.75 3.81 7.46
CA LEU A 11 -5.76 2.96 8.09
C LEU A 11 -6.23 3.55 9.44
N PRO A 12 -7.35 3.06 10.01
CA PRO A 12 -7.86 3.55 11.30
C PRO A 12 -6.91 3.36 12.49
N ASP A 13 -5.90 2.51 12.38
CA ASP A 13 -4.83 2.37 13.38
C ASP A 13 -3.74 3.44 13.28
N GLY A 14 -3.87 4.38 12.35
CA GLY A 14 -2.92 5.46 12.12
C GLY A 14 -1.71 5.06 11.27
N LYS A 15 -1.60 3.81 10.82
CA LYS A 15 -0.50 3.39 9.95
C LYS A 15 -0.73 3.84 8.52
N GLU A 16 0.35 4.31 7.89
CA GLU A 16 0.36 4.78 6.50
C GLU A 16 0.91 3.71 5.56
N TYR A 17 0.32 3.64 4.37
CA TYR A 17 0.64 2.67 3.34
C TYR A 17 0.68 3.32 1.97
N VAL A 18 1.67 2.95 1.17
CA VAL A 18 1.76 3.27 -0.26
C VAL A 18 0.94 2.26 -1.05
N ALA A 19 0.04 2.75 -1.90
CA ALA A 19 -0.69 1.92 -2.86
C ALA A 19 0.18 1.65 -4.10
N ASP A 20 0.81 0.48 -4.10
CA ASP A 20 1.71 0.04 -5.15
C ASP A 20 1.00 -0.94 -6.10
N VAL A 21 1.33 -0.94 -7.38
CA VAL A 21 0.70 -1.83 -8.37
C VAL A 21 1.61 -3.04 -8.56
N PHE A 22 1.04 -4.24 -8.61
CA PHE A 22 1.77 -5.46 -8.94
C PHE A 22 1.68 -5.81 -10.43
N ASP A 23 2.69 -6.52 -10.93
CA ASP A 23 2.61 -7.20 -12.22
C ASP A 23 1.41 -8.17 -12.22
N GLY A 24 0.51 -8.01 -13.20
CA GLY A 24 -0.77 -8.72 -13.27
C GLY A 24 -1.99 -7.90 -12.81
N GLY A 25 -1.78 -6.67 -12.34
CA GLY A 25 -2.85 -5.74 -11.97
C GLY A 25 -3.35 -5.91 -10.52
N GLY A 26 -4.01 -4.87 -10.01
CA GLY A 26 -4.41 -4.77 -8.61
C GLY A 26 -3.41 -3.97 -7.77
N TYR A 27 -3.71 -3.85 -6.46
CA TYR A 27 -2.93 -3.01 -5.56
C TYR A 27 -2.40 -3.78 -4.34
N GLY A 28 -1.17 -3.46 -3.99
CA GLY A 28 -0.52 -3.76 -2.74
C GLY A 28 -0.45 -2.53 -1.84
N LEU A 29 -0.58 -2.76 -0.55
CA LEU A 29 -0.31 -1.75 0.47
C LEU A 29 1.02 -2.09 1.13
N VAL A 30 2.02 -1.27 0.83
CA VAL A 30 3.36 -1.35 1.42
C VAL A 30 3.43 -0.32 2.55
N PRO A 31 3.87 -0.68 3.77
CA PRO A 31 3.99 0.30 4.85
C PRO A 31 4.92 1.44 4.44
N TYR A 32 4.44 2.68 4.61
CA TYR A 32 5.22 3.86 4.21
C TYR A 32 6.55 3.97 4.98
N SER A 33 6.56 3.52 6.25
CA SER A 33 7.76 3.51 7.09
C SER A 33 8.93 2.72 6.53
N ILE A 34 8.68 1.73 5.67
CA ILE A 34 9.73 0.91 5.05
C ILE A 34 9.87 1.14 3.55
N TRP A 35 9.02 1.97 2.94
CA TRP A 35 8.91 2.14 1.48
C TRP A 35 10.25 2.44 0.80
N ASN A 36 11.09 3.28 1.43
CA ASN A 36 12.39 3.67 0.89
C ASN A 36 13.46 2.56 0.95
N PHE A 37 13.21 1.49 1.73
CA PHE A 37 14.18 0.42 1.99
C PHE A 37 13.72 -0.92 1.42
N GLN A 38 12.43 -1.22 1.53
CA GLN A 38 11.84 -2.50 1.14
C GLN A 38 10.39 -2.32 0.66
N ARG A 39 10.07 -2.97 -0.46
CA ARG A 39 8.70 -3.04 -1.01
C ARG A 39 7.94 -4.27 -0.51
N LEU A 40 8.00 -4.51 0.80
CA LEU A 40 7.28 -5.63 1.42
C LEU A 40 5.80 -5.30 1.59
N THR A 41 4.98 -5.99 0.79
CA THR A 41 3.54 -5.83 0.82
C THR A 41 2.98 -6.38 2.12
N THR A 42 2.26 -5.55 2.88
CA THR A 42 1.51 -6.01 4.06
C THR A 42 0.09 -6.45 3.70
N TYR A 43 -0.56 -5.75 2.77
CA TYR A 43 -1.89 -6.12 2.31
C TYR A 43 -1.96 -6.17 0.79
N ARG A 44 -2.69 -7.15 0.26
CA ARG A 44 -3.20 -7.15 -1.11
C ARG A 44 -4.67 -6.75 -1.11
N VAL A 45 -5.10 -6.05 -2.14
CA VAL A 45 -6.50 -5.68 -2.34
C VAL A 45 -7.12 -6.66 -3.31
N ASN A 46 -8.13 -7.42 -2.86
CA ASN A 46 -8.88 -8.31 -3.76
C ASN A 46 -9.94 -7.53 -4.57
N ARG A 47 -10.64 -8.22 -5.47
CA ARG A 47 -11.67 -7.61 -6.34
C ARG A 47 -12.85 -6.99 -5.58
N ASP A 48 -13.16 -7.50 -4.38
CA ASP A 48 -14.24 -7.00 -3.53
C ASP A 48 -13.81 -5.82 -2.64
N GLY A 49 -12.56 -5.36 -2.77
CA GLY A 49 -11.99 -4.32 -1.93
C GLY A 49 -11.62 -4.80 -0.52
N GLN A 50 -11.59 -6.10 -0.28
CA GLN A 50 -11.11 -6.70 0.97
C GLN A 50 -9.57 -6.66 1.00
N LEU A 51 -9.01 -6.22 2.13
CA LEU A 51 -7.57 -6.33 2.37
C LEU A 51 -7.26 -7.74 2.84
N ILE A 52 -6.25 -8.36 2.22
CA ILE A 52 -5.76 -9.71 2.53
C ILE A 52 -4.29 -9.60 2.93
N ASN A 53 -3.91 -10.22 4.05
CA ASN A 53 -2.51 -10.40 4.45
C ASN A 53 -2.17 -11.88 4.54
N ASP A 54 -0.97 -12.20 5.02
CA ASP A 54 -0.48 -13.59 5.13
C ASP A 54 -1.31 -14.47 6.07
N ARG A 55 -2.17 -13.87 6.91
CA ARG A 55 -3.10 -14.57 7.81
C ARG A 55 -4.51 -14.69 7.24
N GLY A 56 -4.75 -14.23 6.02
CA GLY A 56 -6.06 -14.21 5.36
C GLY A 56 -6.70 -12.83 5.34
N PRO A 57 -8.05 -12.75 5.29
CA PRO A 57 -8.76 -11.48 5.29
C PRO A 57 -8.45 -10.64 6.54
N ALA A 58 -8.05 -9.40 6.32
CA ALA A 58 -7.82 -8.44 7.38
C ALA A 58 -9.13 -7.85 7.90
N ARG A 59 -9.09 -7.27 9.10
CA ARG A 59 -10.22 -6.54 9.69
C ARG A 59 -10.68 -5.35 8.84
N TRP A 60 -9.75 -4.70 8.14
CA TRP A 60 -10.04 -3.51 7.34
C TRP A 60 -10.24 -3.83 5.86
N ARG A 61 -10.88 -2.88 5.19
CA ARG A 61 -11.21 -2.90 3.76
C ARG A 61 -10.72 -1.62 3.10
N VAL A 62 -10.70 -1.58 1.78
CA VAL A 62 -10.28 -0.40 1.00
C VAL A 62 -11.05 0.87 1.36
N GLU A 63 -12.30 0.75 1.80
CA GLU A 63 -13.14 1.88 2.24
C GLU A 63 -12.71 2.50 3.58
N HIS A 64 -11.95 1.77 4.39
CA HIS A 64 -11.38 2.28 5.64
C HIS A 64 -10.08 3.06 5.41
N LEU A 65 -9.54 3.04 4.18
CA LEU A 65 -8.35 3.80 3.83
C LEU A 65 -8.73 5.27 3.65
N ARG A 66 -8.07 6.14 4.39
CA ARG A 66 -8.17 7.58 4.22
C ARG A 66 -7.04 8.06 3.31
N ASP A 67 -7.37 8.72 2.21
CA ASP A 67 -6.38 9.41 1.37
C ASP A 67 -5.72 10.52 2.20
N THR A 68 -4.39 10.52 2.26
CA THR A 68 -3.61 11.52 3.01
C THR A 68 -3.32 12.78 2.19
N GLY A 69 -3.61 12.77 0.89
CA GLY A 69 -3.21 13.80 -0.06
C GLY A 69 -1.76 13.69 -0.54
N ARG A 70 -0.93 12.86 0.11
CA ARG A 70 0.51 12.71 -0.16
C ARG A 70 0.79 11.57 -1.14
N GLU A 71 1.84 11.70 -1.93
CA GLU A 71 2.31 10.67 -2.86
C GLU A 71 3.71 10.23 -2.48
N ALA A 72 3.99 8.94 -2.66
CA ALA A 72 5.32 8.39 -2.57
C ALA A 72 6.02 8.49 -3.93
N GLN A 73 7.35 8.50 -3.90
CA GLN A 73 8.17 8.33 -5.11
C GLN A 73 8.93 7.02 -4.98
N TYR A 74 9.20 6.36 -6.10
CA TYR A 74 10.10 5.22 -6.05
C TYR A 74 11.46 5.67 -5.48
N PRO A 75 12.09 4.84 -4.63
CA PRO A 75 13.44 5.13 -4.19
C PRO A 75 14.31 5.29 -5.43
N SER A 76 15.09 6.36 -5.50
CA SER A 76 16.14 6.45 -6.52
C SER A 76 17.09 5.26 -6.30
N PRO A 77 17.55 4.56 -7.34
CA PRO A 77 18.68 3.68 -7.17
C PRO A 77 19.80 4.53 -6.57
N GLY A 78 20.17 4.24 -5.32
CA GLY A 78 21.32 4.89 -4.71
C GLY A 78 22.54 4.67 -5.62
N PRO A 79 23.54 5.55 -5.57
CA PRO A 79 24.79 5.28 -6.28
C PRO A 79 25.23 3.86 -5.89
N LEU A 80 25.49 3.02 -6.90
CA LEU A 80 26.14 1.72 -6.70
C LEU A 80 27.44 2.01 -5.96
N ALA A 81 27.50 1.62 -4.68
CA ALA A 81 28.71 1.69 -3.87
C ALA A 81 29.69 0.58 -4.27
#